data_AF-A0A6P0PG45-F1
#
_entry.id   AF-A0A6P0PG45-F1
#
_cell.length_a   1.000
_cell.length_b   1.000
_cell.length_c   1.000
_cell.angle_alpha   90.00
_cell.angle_beta   90.00
_cell.angle_gamma   90.00
#
_symmetry.space_group_name_H-M   'P 1'
#
loop_
_entity.id
_entity.type
_entity.pdbx_description
1 polymer ?
#
loop_
_entity_poly.entity_id
_entity_poly.type
_entity_poly.pdbx_seq_one_letter_code
_entity_poly.pdbx_strand_id
1 'polypeptide(L)'
;MRSYPDKISYLFSPTPERKSNYHTPPCFSIYIMWHILRWIEEDIGGVEAMEKINRQKSSALYDFIDATLLFDCPVEVDSRSMMNVVFTLPTKSLEEQFIQEAFASGLVGVAGHRTKGGCRVSLYNAVTLDAVKNLVEFMDKFAQKTNYQKSA
;
A
#
# COMPACT_ATOMS: atom_id res chain seq x y z
N MET A 1 42.91 30.65 29.03
CA MET A 1 41.97 31.13 28.00
C MET A 1 41.86 30.04 26.94
N ARG A 2 40.77 29.27 26.93
CA ARG A 2 40.62 28.11 26.03
C ARG A 2 40.29 28.65 24.64
N SER A 3 41.24 28.57 23.71
CA SER A 3 41.04 28.92 22.31
C SER A 3 39.93 28.05 21.73
N TYR A 4 38.86 28.68 21.24
CA TYR A 4 37.81 28.00 20.49
C TYR A 4 38.31 27.79 19.06
N PRO A 5 38.30 26.56 18.52
CA PRO A 5 38.69 26.35 17.14
C PRO A 5 37.72 27.08 16.19
N ASP A 6 38.28 27.68 15.14
CA ASP A 6 37.57 28.39 14.10
C ASP A 6 36.43 27.53 13.53
N LYS A 7 35.18 27.91 13.86
CA LYS A 7 33.95 27.18 13.51
C LYS A 7 33.74 26.99 11.99
N ILE A 8 34.50 27.70 11.17
CA ILE A 8 34.47 27.58 9.70
C ILE A 8 35.13 26.28 9.23
N SER A 9 36.17 25.79 9.90
CA SER A 9 36.88 24.56 9.50
C SER A 9 36.03 23.29 9.66
N TYR A 10 35.07 23.30 10.58
CA TYR A 10 34.18 22.17 10.86
C TYR A 10 33.14 21.93 9.75
N LEU A 11 32.85 22.95 8.92
CA LEU A 11 31.92 22.81 7.80
C LEU A 11 32.49 21.95 6.66
N PHE A 12 33.81 21.90 6.48
CA PHE A 12 34.43 21.39 5.24
C PHE A 12 35.29 20.12 5.38
N SER A 13 35.40 19.50 6.56
CA SER A 13 36.18 18.25 6.73
C SER A 13 35.33 16.98 6.51
N PRO A 14 35.67 16.08 5.57
CA PRO A 14 34.92 14.85 5.34
C PRO A 14 35.36 13.77 6.33
N THR A 15 34.68 13.65 7.47
CA THR A 15 34.85 12.51 8.40
C THR A 15 33.58 11.67 8.51
N PRO A 16 33.70 10.35 8.81
CA PRO A 16 32.57 9.44 9.01
C PRO A 16 31.68 9.77 10.24
N GLU A 17 32.04 10.79 11.01
CA GLU A 17 31.40 11.20 12.26
C GLU A 17 30.11 12.02 12.05
N ARG A 18 29.78 12.36 10.80
CA ARG A 18 28.59 13.13 10.48
C ARG A 18 27.35 12.23 10.48
N LYS A 19 26.77 11.99 11.67
CA LYS A 19 25.51 11.24 11.97
C LYS A 19 24.33 11.60 11.05
N SER A 20 24.36 11.16 9.78
CA SER A 20 23.42 11.52 8.71
C SER A 20 23.21 13.03 8.48
N ASN A 21 24.15 13.87 8.91
CA ASN A 21 24.02 15.33 8.94
C ASN A 21 25.16 16.03 8.19
N TYR A 22 25.66 15.43 7.11
CA TYR A 22 26.73 16.05 6.31
C TYR A 22 26.25 17.32 5.60
N HIS A 23 24.99 17.33 5.16
CA HIS A 23 24.25 18.49 4.64
C HIS A 23 23.00 18.73 5.50
N THR A 24 22.23 19.78 5.18
CA THR A 24 20.92 20.01 5.80
C THR A 24 20.01 18.81 5.55
N PRO A 25 19.65 18.03 6.58
CA PRO A 25 18.79 16.88 6.41
C PRO A 25 17.34 17.32 6.16
N PRO A 26 16.47 16.45 5.59
CA PRO A 26 15.05 16.73 5.43
C PRO A 26 14.34 16.62 6.79
N CYS A 27 14.53 17.62 7.67
CA CYS A 27 14.11 17.59 9.07
C CYS A 27 12.64 17.19 9.25
N PHE A 28 11.75 17.73 8.42
CA PHE A 28 10.32 17.41 8.49
C PHE A 28 10.03 15.95 8.15
N SER A 29 10.62 15.41 7.07
CA SER A 29 10.43 14.00 6.69
C SER A 29 10.96 13.04 7.76
N ILE A 30 12.10 13.38 8.39
CA ILE A 30 12.66 12.60 9.50
C ILE A 30 11.72 12.61 10.71
N TYR A 31 11.15 13.77 11.03
CA TYR A 31 10.19 13.90 12.12
C TYR A 31 8.91 13.07 11.88
N ILE A 32 8.37 13.09 10.65
CA ILE A 32 7.21 12.26 10.29
C ILE A 32 7.56 10.77 10.35
N MET A 33 8.74 10.37 9.87
CA MET A 33 9.21 8.98 9.98
C MET A 33 9.27 8.52 11.44
N TRP A 34 9.78 9.36 12.33
CA TRP A 34 9.81 9.06 13.77
C TRP A 34 8.42 8.78 14.33
N HIS A 35 7.40 9.57 13.96
CA HIS A 35 6.01 9.32 14.36
C HIS A 35 5.45 8.01 13.79
N ILE A 36 5.73 7.71 12.51
CA ILE A 36 5.27 6.45 11.89
C ILE A 36 5.89 5.24 12.57
N LEU A 37 7.18 5.31 12.91
CA LEU A 37 7.87 4.23 13.62
C LEU A 37 7.27 4.00 15.00
N ARG A 38 6.98 5.07 15.75
CA ARG A 38 6.32 4.97 17.06
C ARG A 38 4.91 4.40 16.95
N TRP A 39 4.13 4.82 15.98
CA TRP A 39 2.79 4.24 15.73
C TRP A 39 2.87 2.72 15.47
N ILE A 40 3.85 2.26 14.67
CA ILE A 40 4.04 0.82 14.44
C ILE A 40 4.43 0.09 15.74
N GLU A 41 5.36 0.65 16.51
CA GLU A 41 5.88 0.01 17.72
C GLU A 41 4.85 0.01 18.87
N GLU A 42 4.29 1.19 19.19
CA GLU A 42 3.48 1.43 20.38
C GLU A 42 1.99 1.08 20.17
N ASP A 43 1.40 1.50 19.04
CA ASP A 43 -0.06 1.37 18.83
C ASP A 43 -0.43 0.05 18.14
N ILE A 44 0.40 -0.42 17.20
CA ILE A 44 0.16 -1.68 16.48
C ILE A 44 0.75 -2.89 17.22
N GLY A 45 1.83 -2.69 17.99
CA GLY A 45 2.53 -3.78 18.69
C GLY A 45 3.69 -4.37 17.89
N GLY A 46 4.34 -3.56 17.05
CA GLY A 46 5.53 -3.91 16.29
C GLY A 46 5.25 -4.57 14.94
N VAL A 47 6.34 -4.95 14.25
CA VAL A 47 6.31 -5.46 12.88
C VAL A 47 5.60 -6.82 12.75
N GLU A 48 5.66 -7.67 13.77
CA GLU A 48 4.98 -8.98 13.78
C GLU A 48 3.45 -8.81 13.84
N ALA A 49 2.96 -7.87 14.64
CA ALA A 49 1.55 -7.53 14.69
C ALA A 49 1.08 -6.90 13.37
N MET A 50 1.89 -5.99 12.81
CA MET A 50 1.64 -5.40 11.49
C MET A 50 1.58 -6.45 10.38
N GLU A 51 2.46 -7.45 10.41
CA GLU A 51 2.45 -8.56 9.45
C GLU A 51 1.12 -9.35 9.53
N LYS A 52 0.65 -9.68 10.73
CA LYS A 52 -0.63 -10.38 10.92
C LYS A 52 -1.80 -9.58 10.33
N ILE A 53 -1.84 -8.26 10.56
CA ILE A 53 -2.85 -7.38 9.99
C ILE A 53 -2.75 -7.37 8.45
N ASN A 54 -1.55 -7.24 7.91
CA ASN A 54 -1.34 -7.22 6.46
C ASN A 54 -1.74 -8.55 5.80
N ARG A 55 -1.46 -9.70 6.45
CA ARG A 55 -1.94 -11.02 6.01
C ARG A 55 -3.47 -11.08 5.98
N GLN A 56 -4.13 -10.65 7.04
CA GLN A 56 -5.61 -10.61 7.09
C GLN A 56 -6.20 -9.76 5.97
N LYS A 57 -5.63 -8.57 5.72
CA LYS A 57 -6.06 -7.69 4.62
C LYS A 57 -5.89 -8.36 3.26
N SER A 58 -4.69 -8.88 2.98
CA SER A 58 -4.42 -9.49 1.67
C SER A 58 -5.24 -10.75 1.44
N SER A 59 -5.41 -11.60 2.47
CA SER A 59 -6.23 -12.81 2.37
C SER A 59 -7.68 -12.45 2.08
N ALA A 60 -8.29 -11.52 2.83
CA ALA A 60 -9.68 -11.11 2.59
C ALA A 60 -9.93 -10.67 1.14
N LEU A 61 -8.97 -9.97 0.51
CA LEU A 61 -9.09 -9.55 -0.88
C LEU A 61 -8.83 -10.70 -1.87
N TYR A 62 -7.78 -11.50 -1.65
CA TYR A 62 -7.45 -12.62 -2.54
C TYR A 62 -8.52 -13.72 -2.50
N ASP A 63 -9.01 -14.06 -1.30
CA ASP A 63 -10.07 -15.06 -1.11
C ASP A 63 -11.33 -14.67 -1.91
N PHE A 64 -11.67 -13.38 -1.92
CA PHE A 64 -12.79 -12.87 -2.71
C PHE A 64 -12.52 -12.94 -4.22
N ILE A 65 -11.33 -12.52 -4.68
CA ILE A 65 -10.94 -12.60 -6.09
C ILE A 65 -11.01 -14.06 -6.57
N ASP A 66 -10.43 -14.99 -5.82
CA ASP A 66 -10.39 -16.41 -6.16
C ASP A 66 -11.77 -17.08 -6.10
N ALA A 67 -12.68 -16.59 -5.26
CA ALA A 67 -14.06 -17.07 -5.17
C ALA A 67 -14.99 -16.57 -6.29
N THR A 68 -14.57 -15.59 -7.09
CA THR A 68 -15.42 -14.95 -8.12
C THR A 68 -14.93 -15.31 -9.53
N LEU A 69 -15.80 -15.24 -10.56
CA LEU A 69 -15.39 -15.44 -11.97
C LEU A 69 -14.97 -14.14 -12.65
N LEU A 70 -15.36 -12.99 -12.10
CA LEU A 70 -15.16 -11.70 -12.73
C LEU A 70 -13.73 -11.19 -12.65
N PHE A 71 -13.04 -11.52 -11.57
CA PHE A 71 -11.72 -10.97 -11.26
C PHE A 71 -10.69 -12.07 -11.44
N ASP A 72 -9.61 -11.76 -12.16
CA ASP A 72 -8.50 -12.69 -12.37
C ASP A 72 -7.19 -12.08 -11.87
N CYS A 73 -6.44 -12.83 -11.08
CA CYS A 73 -5.12 -12.41 -10.60
C CYS A 73 -4.03 -13.15 -11.41
N PRO A 74 -3.27 -12.47 -12.28
CA PRO A 74 -2.29 -13.10 -13.16
C PRO A 74 -0.96 -13.43 -12.44
N VAL A 75 -1.00 -13.64 -11.13
CA VAL A 75 0.18 -13.89 -10.29
C VAL A 75 0.00 -15.23 -9.59
N GLU A 76 1.02 -16.08 -9.72
CA GLU A 76 1.12 -17.36 -9.02
C GLU A 76 0.86 -17.20 -7.52
N VAL A 77 0.09 -18.12 -6.94
CA VAL A 77 -0.44 -18.00 -5.56
C VAL A 77 0.68 -17.74 -4.54
N ASP A 78 1.79 -18.49 -4.63
CA ASP A 78 2.93 -18.37 -3.70
C ASP A 78 3.77 -17.09 -3.90
N SER A 79 3.53 -16.35 -4.99
CA SER A 79 4.22 -15.09 -5.31
C SER A 79 3.34 -13.85 -5.11
N ARG A 80 2.11 -14.03 -4.61
CA ARG A 80 1.16 -12.95 -4.37
C ARG A 80 1.65 -11.99 -3.30
N SER A 81 1.56 -10.69 -3.57
CA SER A 81 2.03 -9.65 -2.66
C SER A 81 0.99 -9.37 -1.57
N MET A 82 1.43 -9.28 -0.32
CA MET A 82 0.58 -8.78 0.77
C MET A 82 0.29 -7.27 0.66
N MET A 83 1.05 -6.54 -0.18
CA MET A 83 1.02 -5.07 -0.23
C MET A 83 0.39 -4.53 -1.50
N ASN A 84 0.57 -5.20 -2.64
CA ASN A 84 0.09 -4.69 -3.91
C ASN A 84 -0.61 -5.81 -4.67
N VAL A 85 -1.93 -5.87 -4.52
CA VAL A 85 -2.78 -6.84 -5.18
C VAL A 85 -3.10 -6.32 -6.58
N VAL A 86 -2.83 -7.12 -7.60
CA VAL A 86 -3.14 -6.81 -9.00
C VAL A 86 -4.16 -7.81 -9.52
N PHE A 87 -5.12 -7.33 -10.30
CA PHE A 87 -6.11 -8.18 -10.94
C PHE A 87 -6.65 -7.52 -12.21
N THR A 88 -7.24 -8.30 -13.09
CA THR A 88 -7.84 -7.89 -14.36
C THR A 88 -9.30 -8.32 -14.41
N LEU A 89 -10.05 -7.69 -15.32
CA LEU A 89 -11.42 -8.07 -15.66
C LEU A 89 -11.45 -8.59 -17.11
N PRO A 90 -12.48 -9.34 -17.55
CA PRO A 90 -12.51 -9.99 -18.86
C PRO A 90 -12.30 -9.06 -20.07
N THR A 91 -12.66 -7.78 -19.95
CA THR A 91 -12.48 -6.79 -21.02
C THR A 91 -11.98 -5.46 -20.47
N LYS A 92 -11.27 -4.70 -21.32
CA LYS A 92 -10.80 -3.35 -20.99
C LYS A 92 -11.93 -2.39 -20.65
N SER A 93 -13.06 -2.48 -21.36
CA SER A 93 -14.24 -1.67 -21.07
C SER A 93 -14.78 -1.93 -19.66
N LEU A 94 -14.74 -3.18 -19.19
CA LEU A 94 -15.20 -3.54 -17.85
C LEU A 94 -14.19 -3.09 -16.77
N GLU A 95 -12.89 -3.16 -17.04
CA GLU A 95 -11.85 -2.57 -16.18
C GLU A 95 -12.06 -1.05 -16.02
N GLU A 96 -12.29 -0.34 -17.13
CA GLU A 96 -12.55 1.10 -17.12
C GLU A 96 -13.82 1.45 -16.33
N GLN A 97 -14.91 0.69 -16.56
CA GLN A 97 -16.15 0.86 -15.82
C GLN A 97 -15.95 0.61 -14.31
N PHE A 98 -15.22 -0.46 -13.95
CA PHE A 98 -14.90 -0.76 -12.55
C PHE A 98 -14.12 0.38 -11.89
N ILE A 99 -13.09 0.91 -12.56
CA ILE A 99 -12.28 2.02 -12.04
C ILE A 99 -13.12 3.29 -11.85
N GLN A 100 -14.02 3.60 -12.79
CA GLN A 100 -14.90 4.76 -12.70
C GLN A 100 -15.92 4.61 -11.56
N GLU A 101 -16.57 3.45 -11.45
CA GLU A 101 -17.55 3.18 -10.38
C GLU A 101 -16.88 3.13 -8.99
N ALA A 102 -15.65 2.58 -8.91
CA ALA A 102 -14.86 2.59 -7.68
C ALA A 102 -14.57 4.03 -7.24
N PHE A 103 -14.10 4.87 -8.16
CA PHE A 103 -13.84 6.29 -7.88
C PHE A 103 -15.10 7.03 -7.43
N ALA A 104 -16.23 6.81 -8.09
CA ALA A 104 -17.52 7.40 -7.69
C ALA A 104 -17.99 6.93 -6.31
N SER A 105 -17.56 5.73 -5.87
CA SER A 105 -17.83 5.17 -4.55
C SER A 105 -16.80 5.58 -3.49
N GLY A 106 -15.87 6.48 -3.83
CA GLY A 106 -14.82 6.96 -2.92
C GLY A 106 -13.60 6.05 -2.81
N LEU A 107 -13.51 4.98 -3.62
CA LEU A 107 -12.35 4.09 -3.68
C LEU A 107 -11.34 4.65 -4.70
N VAL A 108 -10.33 5.34 -4.18
CA VAL A 108 -9.29 5.98 -4.99
C VAL A 108 -8.05 5.10 -5.17
N GLY A 109 -7.37 5.24 -6.30
CA GLY A 109 -6.08 4.58 -6.55
C GLY A 109 -6.17 3.12 -7.01
N VAL A 110 -7.33 2.66 -7.47
CA VAL A 110 -7.57 1.28 -7.93
C VAL A 110 -7.06 1.05 -9.36
N ALA A 111 -6.81 2.11 -10.13
CA ALA A 111 -6.28 2.00 -11.48
C ALA A 111 -4.87 1.37 -11.47
N GLY A 112 -4.70 0.33 -12.30
CA GLY A 112 -3.41 -0.32 -12.50
C GLY A 112 -2.34 0.62 -13.07
N HIS A 113 -1.09 0.17 -13.04
CA HIS A 113 0.01 0.97 -13.59
C HIS A 113 -0.15 1.15 -15.10
N ARG A 114 0.10 2.36 -15.62
CA ARG A 114 -0.12 2.74 -17.03
C ARG A 114 0.46 1.75 -18.06
N THR A 115 1.57 1.09 -17.73
CA THR A 115 2.23 0.13 -18.64
C THR A 115 1.67 -1.30 -18.58
N LYS A 116 0.97 -1.68 -17.51
CA LYS A 116 0.38 -3.02 -17.36
C LYS A 116 -1.14 -3.03 -17.56
N GLY A 117 -1.81 -1.91 -17.32
CA GLY A 117 -3.28 -1.84 -17.29
C GLY A 117 -3.85 -2.61 -16.10
N GLY A 118 -5.12 -3.00 -16.19
CA GLY A 118 -5.80 -3.74 -15.12
C GLY A 118 -6.07 -2.86 -13.90
N CYS A 119 -6.28 -3.53 -12.77
CA CYS A 119 -6.50 -2.93 -11.47
C CYS A 119 -5.34 -3.22 -10.53
N ARG A 120 -5.07 -2.30 -9.61
CA ARG A 120 -4.10 -2.48 -8.53
C ARG A 120 -4.63 -1.87 -7.24
N VAL A 121 -4.58 -2.64 -6.17
CA VAL A 121 -4.95 -2.20 -4.82
C VAL A 121 -3.72 -2.29 -3.92
N SER A 122 -3.32 -1.15 -3.37
CA SER A 122 -2.19 -1.06 -2.45
C SER A 122 -2.68 -1.12 -1.00
N LEU A 123 -2.27 -2.16 -0.26
CA LEU A 123 -2.67 -2.51 1.10
C LEU A 123 -1.62 -2.13 2.15
N TYR A 124 -0.92 -1.01 1.97
CA TYR A 124 0.13 -0.55 2.90
C TYR A 124 -0.36 -0.48 4.35
N ASN A 125 0.58 -0.41 5.29
CA ASN A 125 0.32 -0.47 6.73
C ASN A 125 -0.84 0.39 7.23
N ALA A 126 -0.99 1.62 6.71
CA ALA A 126 -2.05 2.55 7.14
C ALA A 126 -3.46 2.18 6.61
N VAL A 127 -3.57 1.29 5.62
CA VAL A 127 -4.86 0.78 5.15
C VAL A 127 -5.43 -0.17 6.21
N THR A 128 -6.67 0.07 6.63
CA THR A 128 -7.35 -0.75 7.65
C THR A 128 -8.02 -1.97 7.05
N LEU A 129 -8.27 -2.99 7.87
CA LEU A 129 -9.03 -4.17 7.43
C LEU A 129 -10.45 -3.80 6.99
N ASP A 130 -11.10 -2.85 7.66
CA ASP A 130 -12.45 -2.43 7.29
C ASP A 130 -12.49 -1.69 5.94
N ALA A 131 -11.43 -0.94 5.59
CA ALA A 131 -11.31 -0.38 4.25
C ALA A 131 -11.23 -1.49 3.17
N VAL A 132 -10.55 -2.60 3.46
CA VAL A 132 -10.51 -3.76 2.56
C VAL A 132 -11.87 -4.45 2.46
N LYS A 133 -12.60 -4.59 3.58
CA LYS A 133 -13.97 -5.13 3.55
C LYS A 133 -14.91 -4.27 2.71
N ASN A 134 -14.83 -2.94 2.84
CA ASN A 134 -15.63 -2.02 2.03
C ASN A 134 -15.30 -2.15 0.52
N LEU A 135 -14.02 -2.34 0.18
CA LEU A 135 -13.61 -2.66 -1.19
C LEU A 135 -14.21 -3.98 -1.67
N VAL A 136 -14.13 -5.05 -0.86
CA VAL A 136 -14.70 -6.36 -1.20
C VAL A 136 -16.21 -6.27 -1.40
N GLU A 137 -16.93 -5.53 -0.54
CA GLU A 137 -18.37 -5.30 -0.69
C GLU A 137 -18.70 -4.55 -2.00
N PHE A 138 -17.90 -3.56 -2.36
CA PHE A 138 -18.02 -2.88 -3.66
C PHE A 138 -17.79 -3.86 -4.83
N MET A 139 -16.74 -4.69 -4.74
CA MET A 139 -16.41 -5.68 -5.77
C MET A 139 -17.52 -6.72 -5.95
N ASP A 140 -18.14 -7.18 -4.86
CA ASP A 140 -19.29 -8.09 -4.88
C ASP A 140 -20.50 -7.46 -5.57
N LYS A 141 -20.88 -6.23 -5.17
CA LYS A 141 -21.96 -5.48 -5.82
C LYS A 141 -21.71 -5.29 -7.32
N PHE A 142 -20.48 -4.98 -7.70
CA PHE A 142 -20.10 -4.85 -9.10
C PHE A 142 -20.20 -6.19 -9.86
N ALA A 143 -19.80 -7.31 -9.24
CA ALA A 143 -19.92 -8.64 -9.83
C ALA A 143 -21.37 -9.10 -10.01
N GLN A 144 -22.25 -8.81 -9.05
CA GLN A 144 -23.68 -9.10 -9.13
C GLN A 144 -24.35 -8.34 -10.28
N LYS A 145 -24.03 -7.05 -10.46
CA LYS A 145 -24.54 -6.22 -11.56
C LYS A 145 -24.15 -6.75 -12.94
N THR A 146 -23.03 -7.46 -13.04
CA THR A 146 -22.44 -7.92 -14.31
C THR A 146 -22.71 -9.40 -14.61
N ASN A 147 -23.49 -10.10 -13.77
CA ASN A 147 -23.85 -11.52 -13.87
C ASN A 147 -22.68 -12.53 -13.79
N TYR A 148 -21.56 -12.16 -13.13
CA TYR A 148 -20.41 -13.05 -12.94
C TYR A 148 -20.35 -13.61 -11.51
N GLN A 149 -21.18 -14.61 -11.21
CA GLN A 149 -21.16 -15.35 -9.94
C GLN A 149 -20.65 -16.79 -10.19
N LYS A 150 -19.82 -17.34 -9.29
CA LYS A 150 -19.60 -18.80 -9.27
C LYS A 150 -20.87 -19.45 -8.73
N SER A 151 -21.43 -20.44 -9.43
CA SER A 151 -22.47 -21.30 -8.87
C SER A 151 -21.90 -21.98 -7.62
N ALA A 152 -22.64 -21.90 -6.52
CA ALA A 152 -22.31 -22.53 -5.24
C ALA A 152 -22.11 -24.04 -5.37
#